data_AF-A9E7K3-F1
#
_entry.id   AF-A9E7K3-F1
#
_cell.length_a   1.000
_cell.length_b   1.000
_cell.length_c   1.000
_cell.angle_alpha   90.00
_cell.angle_beta   90.00
_cell.angle_gamma   90.00
#
_symmetry.space_group_name_H-M   'P 1'
#
loop_
_entity.id
_entity.type
_entity.pdbx_description
1 polymer ?
#
loop_
_entity_poly.entity_id
_entity_poly.type
_entity_poly.pdbx_seq_one_letter_code
_entity_poly.pdbx_strand_id
1 'polypeptide(L)'
;MKSLIGRIFLKESITCKGSIAELKEKLQQENDCEFSVKWISDNEFKFLANFSVGTIILDDNAAYFDGIKGYAKLIALEKGKTEIVLTTKLRIELFFTGILSFVFPIFFFFSNENLPFWLLFMFPIVTIWFWFVYRFQEKRLFKKVKKHIKNQTY
;
A
#
# COMPACT_ATOMS: atom_id res chain seq x y z
N MET A 1 15.38 15.29 -5.38
CA MET A 1 15.28 14.13 -4.45
C MET A 1 13.88 13.94 -3.83
N LYS A 2 13.22 15.00 -3.29
CA LYS A 2 11.85 14.90 -2.73
C LYS A 2 10.76 14.39 -3.70
N SER A 3 10.84 14.70 -5.00
CA SER A 3 9.82 14.28 -5.98
C SER A 3 9.91 12.81 -6.41
N LEU A 4 11.10 12.18 -6.31
CA LEU A 4 11.29 10.76 -6.65
C LEU A 4 10.76 9.86 -5.52
N ILE A 5 11.03 10.22 -4.27
CA ILE A 5 10.51 9.52 -3.09
C ILE A 5 8.97 9.62 -3.06
N GLY A 6 8.40 10.76 -3.45
CA GLY A 6 6.96 10.94 -3.59
C GLY A 6 6.30 10.07 -4.66
N ARG A 7 7.05 9.47 -5.60
CA ARG A 7 6.50 8.50 -6.58
C ARG A 7 6.47 7.07 -6.03
N ILE A 8 7.34 6.75 -5.08
CA ILE A 8 7.42 5.43 -4.46
C ILE A 8 6.21 5.21 -3.56
N PHE A 9 5.88 6.21 -2.74
CA PHE A 9 4.67 6.18 -1.92
C PHE A 9 3.48 6.69 -2.71
N LEU A 10 2.34 6.01 -2.64
CA LEU A 10 1.07 6.57 -3.06
C LEU A 10 0.59 7.47 -1.92
N LYS A 11 0.46 8.76 -2.19
CA LYS A 11 -0.12 9.73 -1.26
C LYS A 11 -1.24 10.47 -1.97
N GLU A 12 -2.42 10.46 -1.37
CA GLU A 12 -3.58 11.20 -1.85
C GLU A 12 -4.32 11.80 -0.66
N SER A 13 -4.96 12.96 -0.81
CA SER A 13 -5.86 13.49 0.22
C SER A 13 -7.26 13.75 -0.31
N ILE A 14 -8.23 13.77 0.60
CA ILE A 14 -9.62 14.18 0.35
C ILE A 14 -10.10 15.01 1.54
N THR A 15 -11.02 15.94 1.28
CA THR A 15 -11.66 16.74 2.33
C THR A 15 -13.11 16.34 2.49
N CYS A 16 -13.51 16.11 3.73
CA CYS A 16 -14.83 15.66 4.14
C CYS A 16 -15.47 16.70 5.07
N LYS A 17 -16.80 16.76 5.08
CA LYS A 17 -17.58 17.51 6.08
C LYS A 17 -17.77 16.63 7.32
N GLY A 18 -17.78 17.23 8.50
CA GLY A 18 -17.94 16.53 9.76
C GLY A 18 -16.66 16.44 10.56
N SER A 19 -16.83 16.22 11.86
CA SER A 19 -15.74 16.06 12.82
C SER A 19 -15.06 14.70 12.66
N ILE A 20 -13.85 14.57 13.21
CA ILE A 20 -13.12 13.28 13.25
C ILE A 20 -13.96 12.21 13.97
N ALA A 21 -14.68 12.58 15.02
CA ALA A 21 -15.53 11.67 15.79
C ALA A 21 -16.67 11.10 14.95
N GLU A 22 -17.39 11.95 14.20
CA GLU A 22 -18.46 11.51 13.29
C GLU A 22 -17.95 10.59 12.18
N LEU A 23 -16.78 10.91 11.61
CA LEU A 23 -16.14 10.06 10.60
C LEU A 23 -15.72 8.71 11.18
N LYS A 24 -15.24 8.68 12.43
CA LYS A 24 -14.84 7.46 13.12
C LYS A 24 -16.02 6.54 13.38
N GLU A 25 -17.15 7.06 13.86
CA GLU A 25 -18.38 6.28 14.04
C GLU A 25 -18.87 5.66 12.73
N LYS A 26 -18.96 6.46 11.66
CA LYS A 26 -19.44 5.98 10.36
C LYS A 26 -18.56 4.89 9.76
N LEU A 27 -17.24 5.03 9.90
CA LEU A 27 -16.29 4.02 9.43
C LEU A 27 -16.28 2.73 10.25
N GLN A 28 -16.83 2.73 11.48
CA GLN A 28 -16.94 1.54 12.33
C GLN A 28 -18.25 0.76 12.12
N GLN A 29 -19.29 1.39 11.57
CA GLN A 29 -20.63 0.77 11.47
C GLN A 29 -20.81 -0.19 10.28
N GLU A 30 -19.98 -0.13 9.22
CA GLU A 30 -20.13 -0.99 8.04
C GLU A 30 -19.12 -2.15 8.01
N ASN A 31 -19.64 -3.39 8.08
CA ASN A 31 -18.86 -4.64 8.02
C ASN A 31 -18.70 -5.23 6.60
N ASP A 32 -19.31 -4.63 5.57
CA ASP A 32 -19.37 -5.22 4.21
C ASP A 32 -18.44 -4.53 3.20
N CYS A 33 -17.28 -4.10 3.66
CA CYS A 33 -16.26 -3.51 2.79
C CYS A 33 -15.35 -4.59 2.22
N GLU A 34 -14.97 -4.45 0.94
CA GLU A 34 -13.90 -5.24 0.30
C GLU A 34 -12.49 -4.97 0.91
N PHE A 35 -12.43 -4.28 2.04
CA PHE A 35 -11.26 -3.96 2.82
C PHE A 35 -11.62 -3.90 4.31
N SER A 36 -10.66 -4.23 5.17
CA SER A 36 -10.80 -4.09 6.62
C SER A 36 -10.17 -2.80 7.11
N VAL A 37 -10.75 -2.17 8.13
CA VAL A 37 -10.23 -0.98 8.78
C VAL A 37 -9.76 -1.34 10.19
N LYS A 38 -8.54 -0.96 10.55
CA LYS A 38 -8.00 -1.11 11.90
C LYS A 38 -7.47 0.23 12.38
N TRP A 39 -8.05 0.76 13.45
CA TRP A 39 -7.60 2.01 14.06
C TRP A 39 -6.26 1.81 14.77
N ILE A 40 -5.34 2.76 14.58
CA ILE A 40 -4.01 2.77 15.21
C ILE A 40 -3.98 3.81 16.33
N SER A 41 -4.63 4.95 16.10
CA SER A 41 -4.83 6.03 17.08
C SER A 41 -6.16 6.72 16.81
N ASP A 42 -6.50 7.76 17.56
CA ASP A 42 -7.75 8.51 17.35
C ASP A 42 -7.84 9.18 15.98
N ASN A 43 -6.70 9.56 15.41
CA ASN A 43 -6.63 10.30 14.15
C ASN A 43 -6.01 9.47 13.03
N GLU A 44 -5.64 8.20 13.28
CA GLU A 44 -4.97 7.38 12.28
C GLU A 44 -5.52 5.96 12.25
N PHE A 45 -5.75 5.46 11.04
CA PHE A 45 -6.17 4.08 10.82
C PHE A 45 -5.42 3.46 9.65
N LYS A 46 -5.26 2.13 9.68
CA LYS A 46 -4.84 1.36 8.51
C LYS A 46 -6.04 0.70 7.86
N PHE A 47 -5.96 0.55 6.54
CA PHE A 47 -6.93 -0.19 5.75
C PHE A 47 -6.22 -1.27 4.96
N LEU A 48 -6.76 -2.49 4.98
CA LEU A 48 -6.16 -3.66 4.34
C LEU A 48 -7.13 -4.24 3.32
N ALA A 49 -6.67 -4.54 2.12
CA ALA A 49 -7.46 -5.26 1.15
C ALA A 49 -7.75 -6.68 1.68
N ASN A 50 -9.01 -7.13 1.62
CA ASN A 50 -9.38 -8.48 2.04
C ASN A 50 -8.81 -9.55 1.08
N PHE A 51 -8.52 -9.15 -0.16
CA PHE A 51 -7.91 -9.99 -1.16
C PHE A 51 -6.80 -9.23 -1.88
N SER A 52 -5.64 -9.87 -2.04
CA SER A 52 -4.53 -9.36 -2.83
C SER A 52 -3.78 -10.47 -3.55
N VAL A 53 -3.31 -10.14 -4.76
CA VAL A 53 -2.56 -11.06 -5.62
C VAL A 53 -1.07 -10.86 -5.43
N GLY A 54 -0.35 -11.97 -5.32
CA GLY A 54 1.11 -12.00 -5.24
C GLY A 54 1.66 -11.56 -3.89
N THR A 55 0.83 -11.39 -2.86
CA THR A 55 1.28 -11.06 -1.49
C THR A 55 1.38 -12.32 -0.65
N ILE A 56 2.40 -12.39 0.21
CA ILE A 56 2.45 -13.39 1.27
C ILE A 56 1.55 -12.89 2.40
N ILE A 57 0.51 -13.65 2.74
CA ILE A 57 -0.34 -13.39 3.91
C ILE A 57 0.03 -14.49 4.91
N LEU A 58 0.61 -14.10 6.04
CA LEU A 58 0.91 -15.02 7.15
C LEU A 58 0.06 -14.63 8.35
N ASP A 59 -0.92 -15.47 8.67
CA ASP A 59 -1.91 -15.21 9.73
C ASP A 59 -1.26 -14.99 11.11
N ASP A 60 -0.08 -15.58 11.35
CA ASP A 60 0.61 -15.55 12.65
C ASP A 60 1.56 -14.35 12.82
N ASN A 61 1.80 -13.54 11.77
CA ASN A 61 2.72 -12.40 11.81
C ASN A 61 2.27 -11.23 10.90
N ALA A 62 1.01 -10.84 11.05
CA ALA A 62 0.37 -9.74 10.34
C ALA A 62 1.10 -8.38 10.44
N ALA A 63 2.04 -8.19 11.38
CA ALA A 63 2.82 -6.96 11.43
C ALA A 63 3.70 -6.75 10.17
N TYR A 64 4.27 -7.84 9.64
CA TYR A 64 5.26 -7.81 8.56
C TYR A 64 4.71 -8.27 7.21
N PHE A 65 3.89 -9.32 7.18
CA PHE A 65 3.36 -9.93 5.96
C PHE A 65 1.84 -9.80 5.87
N ASP A 66 1.38 -8.54 5.86
CA ASP A 66 0.02 -8.22 5.45
C ASP A 66 -0.04 -8.10 3.93
N GLY A 67 -1.21 -8.38 3.34
CA GLY A 67 -1.48 -8.10 1.93
C GLY A 67 -1.39 -6.61 1.56
N ILE A 68 -2.15 -6.17 0.55
CA ILE A 68 -2.11 -4.76 0.16
C ILE A 68 -2.73 -3.88 1.26
N LYS A 69 -1.94 -3.00 1.87
CA LYS A 69 -2.38 -2.08 2.94
C LYS A 69 -2.04 -0.62 2.67
N GLY A 70 -2.85 0.27 3.24
CA GLY A 70 -2.60 1.70 3.30
C GLY A 70 -2.93 2.27 4.68
N TYR A 71 -2.57 3.53 4.87
CA TYR A 71 -2.70 4.27 6.11
C TYR A 71 -3.45 5.56 5.81
N ALA A 72 -4.35 5.94 6.69
CA ALA A 72 -5.09 7.18 6.62
C ALA A 72 -4.79 7.99 7.87
N LYS A 73 -4.53 9.29 7.68
CA LYS A 73 -4.41 10.27 8.75
C LYS A 73 -5.51 11.31 8.61
N LEU A 74 -6.24 11.52 9.69
CA LEU A 74 -7.30 12.49 9.83
C LEU A 74 -6.71 13.78 10.40
N ILE A 75 -6.99 14.90 9.75
CA ILE A 75 -6.54 16.23 10.13
C ILE A 75 -7.77 17.10 10.23
N ALA A 76 -8.07 17.59 11.42
CA ALA A 76 -9.17 18.52 11.61
C ALA A 76 -8.85 19.84 10.90
N LEU A 77 -9.79 20.34 10.11
CA LEU A 77 -9.74 21.63 9.46
C LEU A 77 -10.77 22.57 10.09
N GLU A 78 -10.58 23.87 9.89
CA GLU A 78 -11.54 24.88 10.30
C GLU A 78 -12.93 24.65 9.66
N LYS A 79 -13.98 25.12 10.35
CA LYS A 79 -15.39 25.06 9.90
C LYS A 79 -15.97 23.65 9.84
N GLY A 80 -15.56 22.76 10.77
CA GLY A 80 -16.14 21.41 10.90
C GLY A 80 -15.86 20.52 9.70
N LYS A 81 -14.67 20.67 9.09
CA LYS A 81 -14.19 19.82 8.00
C LYS A 81 -13.04 18.97 8.48
N THR A 82 -12.82 17.84 7.84
CA THR A 82 -11.69 16.95 8.12
C THR A 82 -10.99 16.61 6.82
N GLU A 83 -9.67 16.76 6.77
CA GLU A 83 -8.84 16.22 5.69
C GLU A 83 -8.40 14.80 6.03
N ILE A 84 -8.53 13.91 5.06
CA ILE A 84 -8.10 12.52 5.16
C ILE A 84 -6.94 12.32 4.18
N VAL A 85 -5.75 12.10 4.74
CA VAL A 85 -4.52 11.87 3.98
C VAL A 85 -4.25 10.38 3.93
N LEU A 86 -4.43 9.79 2.75
CA LEU A 86 -4.14 8.39 2.46
C LEU A 86 -2.69 8.23 2.01
N THR A 87 -1.97 7.28 2.60
CA THR A 87 -0.56 6.98 2.34
C THR A 87 -0.32 5.49 2.29
N THR A 88 0.59 5.04 1.43
CA THR A 88 1.13 3.67 1.46
C THR A 88 2.48 3.69 2.16
N LYS A 89 2.95 2.53 2.62
CA LYS A 89 4.32 2.36 3.12
C LYS A 89 5.18 1.65 2.08
N LEU A 90 6.49 1.71 2.29
CA LEU A 90 7.47 1.05 1.45
C LEU A 90 7.29 -0.45 1.62
N ARG A 91 7.20 -1.17 0.51
CA ARG A 91 7.23 -2.63 0.50
C ARG A 91 8.68 -3.06 0.51
N ILE A 92 9.14 -3.49 1.68
CA ILE A 92 10.53 -3.86 1.90
C ILE A 92 10.85 -5.12 1.09
N GLU A 93 9.87 -5.99 0.87
CA GLU A 93 9.98 -7.22 0.06
C GLU A 93 10.39 -6.91 -1.39
N LEU A 94 9.76 -5.91 -2.02
CA LEU A 94 10.09 -5.44 -3.37
C LEU A 94 11.50 -4.86 -3.45
N PHE A 95 11.97 -4.23 -2.38
CA PHE A 95 13.31 -3.67 -2.33
C PHE A 95 14.35 -4.78 -2.21
N PHE A 96 14.08 -5.79 -1.38
CA PHE A 96 14.91 -6.99 -1.28
C PHE A 96 14.98 -7.75 -2.60
N THR A 97 13.86 -7.97 -3.30
CA THR A 97 13.88 -8.63 -4.63
C THR A 97 14.62 -7.78 -5.66
N GLY A 98 14.50 -6.46 -5.58
CA GLY A 98 15.29 -5.52 -6.37
C GLY A 98 16.79 -5.68 -6.14
N ILE A 99 17.25 -5.68 -4.89
CA ILE A 99 18.66 -5.91 -4.55
C ILE A 99 19.13 -7.26 -5.08
N LEU A 100 18.37 -8.33 -4.86
CA LEU A 100 18.71 -9.67 -5.33
C LEU A 100 18.84 -9.72 -6.86
N SER A 101 18.02 -8.95 -7.57
CA SER A 101 18.09 -8.82 -9.03
C SER A 101 19.40 -8.20 -9.52
N PHE A 102 20.11 -7.43 -8.70
CA PHE A 102 21.43 -6.88 -9.03
C PHE A 102 22.57 -7.77 -8.52
N VAL A 103 22.41 -8.38 -7.35
CA VAL A 103 23.42 -9.26 -6.74
C VAL A 103 23.60 -10.56 -7.53
N PHE A 104 22.51 -11.16 -8.01
CA PHE A 104 22.55 -12.43 -8.73
C PHE A 104 23.37 -12.37 -10.04
N PRO A 105 23.21 -11.36 -10.91
CA PRO A 105 24.09 -11.16 -12.07
C PRO A 105 25.57 -10.98 -11.73
N ILE A 106 25.88 -10.34 -10.60
CA ILE A 106 27.29 -10.15 -10.18
C ILE A 106 27.89 -11.50 -9.82
N PHE A 107 27.22 -12.31 -9.01
CA PHE A 107 27.68 -13.67 -8.70
C PHE A 107 27.79 -14.54 -9.95
N PHE A 108 26.84 -14.41 -10.89
CA PHE A 108 26.91 -15.11 -12.16
C PHE A 108 28.17 -14.75 -12.95
N PHE A 109 28.53 -13.46 -13.01
CA PHE A 109 29.73 -13.00 -13.73
C PHE A 109 31.03 -13.55 -13.16
N PHE A 110 31.06 -13.86 -11.86
CA PHE A 110 32.20 -14.49 -11.18
C PHE A 110 32.14 -16.03 -11.18
N SER A 111 31.01 -16.62 -11.55
CA SER A 111 30.84 -18.07 -11.65
C SER A 111 31.25 -18.53 -13.05
N ASN A 112 32.03 -19.61 -13.13
CA ASN A 112 32.35 -20.26 -14.42
C ASN A 112 31.19 -21.14 -14.94
N GLU A 113 29.97 -20.93 -14.43
CA GLU A 113 28.79 -21.67 -14.85
C GLU A 113 28.19 -21.11 -16.13
N ASN A 114 27.89 -22.01 -17.08
CA ASN A 114 27.20 -21.67 -18.32
C ASN A 114 25.68 -21.62 -18.11
N LEU A 115 25.19 -20.63 -17.37
CA LEU A 115 23.74 -20.39 -17.31
C LEU A 115 23.27 -19.62 -18.55
N PRO A 116 22.03 -19.88 -19.01
CA PRO A 116 21.45 -19.14 -20.12
C PRO A 116 21.34 -17.64 -19.82
N PHE A 117 21.76 -16.80 -20.77
CA PHE A 117 21.73 -15.33 -20.63
C PHE A 117 20.33 -14.76 -20.29
N TRP A 118 19.25 -15.40 -20.75
CA TRP A 118 17.88 -14.95 -20.46
C TRP A 118 17.55 -14.96 -18.95
N LEU A 119 18.22 -15.81 -18.17
CA LEU A 119 17.99 -15.96 -16.74
C LEU A 119 18.41 -14.70 -15.96
N LEU A 120 19.35 -13.92 -16.50
CA LEU A 120 19.77 -12.63 -15.94
C LEU A 120 18.66 -11.57 -15.99
N PHE A 121 17.77 -11.64 -16.98
CA PHE A 121 16.66 -10.70 -17.11
C PHE A 121 15.40 -11.15 -16.37
N MET A 122 15.31 -12.42 -15.99
CA MET A 122 14.13 -12.96 -15.32
C MET A 122 13.84 -12.20 -14.01
N PHE A 123 14.85 -12.03 -13.15
CA PHE A 123 14.70 -11.33 -11.87
C PHE A 123 14.29 -9.84 -11.99
N PRO A 124 14.94 -9.00 -12.82
CA PRO A 124 14.51 -7.62 -12.99
C PRO A 124 13.12 -7.52 -13.64
N ILE A 125 12.79 -8.37 -14.62
CA ILE A 125 11.46 -8.39 -15.24
C ILE A 125 10.38 -8.73 -14.20
N VAL A 126 10.60 -9.78 -13.40
CA VAL A 126 9.68 -10.20 -12.34
C VAL A 126 9.52 -9.10 -11.29
N THR A 127 10.61 -8.43 -10.89
CA THR A 127 10.56 -7.33 -9.93
C THR A 127 9.75 -6.14 -10.46
N ILE A 128 9.96 -5.76 -11.72
CA ILE A 128 9.19 -4.68 -12.37
C ILE A 128 7.71 -5.06 -12.46
N TRP A 129 7.40 -6.31 -12.83
CA TRP A 129 6.04 -6.83 -12.90
C TRP A 129 5.33 -6.74 -11.54
N PHE A 130 5.94 -7.26 -10.47
CA PHE A 130 5.38 -7.18 -9.12
C PHE A 130 5.18 -5.73 -8.68
N TRP A 131 6.13 -4.84 -8.98
CA TRP A 131 6.00 -3.42 -8.67
C TRP A 131 4.75 -2.81 -9.33
N PHE A 132 4.51 -3.11 -10.61
CA PHE A 132 3.33 -2.64 -11.33
C PHE A 132 2.04 -3.22 -10.75
N VAL A 133 1.99 -4.53 -10.53
CA VAL A 133 0.81 -5.24 -10.01
C VAL A 133 0.42 -4.72 -8.64
N TYR A 134 1.36 -4.57 -7.71
CA TYR A 134 1.05 -4.03 -6.38
C TYR A 134 0.63 -2.57 -6.45
N ARG A 135 1.28 -1.75 -7.29
CA ARG A 135 0.91 -0.34 -7.45
C ARG A 135 -0.52 -0.18 -7.97
N PHE A 136 -0.94 -1.05 -8.88
CA PHE A 136 -2.31 -1.08 -9.38
C PHE A 136 -3.30 -1.47 -8.26
N GLN A 137 -2.98 -2.49 -7.47
CA GLN A 137 -3.82 -2.92 -6.35
C GLN A 137 -3.95 -1.83 -5.27
N GLU A 138 -2.86 -1.12 -4.94
CA GLU A 138 -2.86 0.02 -4.02
C GLU A 138 -3.79 1.14 -4.48
N LYS A 139 -3.69 1.54 -5.76
CA LYS A 139 -4.57 2.57 -6.34
C LYS A 139 -6.03 2.13 -6.32
N ARG A 140 -6.30 0.85 -6.62
CA ARG A 140 -7.66 0.30 -6.56
C ARG A 140 -8.21 0.34 -5.13
N LEU A 141 -7.39 -0.01 -4.13
CA LEU A 141 -7.76 0.06 -2.72
C LEU A 141 -8.05 1.51 -2.29
N PHE A 142 -7.20 2.47 -2.65
CA PHE A 142 -7.41 3.89 -2.36
C PHE A 142 -8.72 4.40 -2.95
N LYS A 143 -9.03 4.01 -4.20
CA LYS A 143 -10.28 4.37 -4.86
C LYS A 143 -11.50 3.83 -4.12
N LYS A 144 -11.44 2.58 -3.62
CA LYS A 144 -12.52 1.98 -2.82
C LYS A 144 -12.71 2.74 -1.50
N VAL A 145 -11.63 3.00 -0.77
CA VAL A 145 -11.67 3.75 0.50
C VAL A 145 -12.25 5.15 0.29
N LYS A 146 -11.79 5.88 -0.73
CA LYS A 146 -12.33 7.20 -1.07
C LYS A 146 -13.82 7.16 -1.42
N LYS A 147 -14.25 6.18 -2.20
CA LYS A 147 -15.66 6.02 -2.58
C LYS A 147 -16.52 5.77 -1.34
N HIS A 148 -16.08 4.88 -0.46
CA HIS A 148 -16.76 4.56 0.78
C HIS A 148 -16.88 5.80 1.69
N ILE A 149 -15.77 6.51 1.92
CA ILE A 149 -15.79 7.77 2.69
C ILE A 149 -16.73 8.80 2.07
N LYS A 150 -16.71 8.96 0.75
CA LYS A 150 -17.56 9.93 0.05
C LYS A 150 -19.04 9.60 0.24
N ASN A 151 -19.43 8.33 0.10
CA ASN A 151 -20.80 7.88 0.32
C ASN A 151 -21.28 8.10 1.76
N GLN A 152 -20.37 8.13 2.74
CA GLN A 152 -20.69 8.33 4.15
C GLN A 152 -20.76 9.83 4.54
N THR A 153 -20.23 10.73 3.70
CA THR A 153 -20.08 12.16 4.03
C THR A 153 -20.99 13.10 3.21
N TYR A 154 -21.67 12.58 2.19
CA TYR A 154 -22.61 13.29 1.33
C TYR A 154 -23.98 12.62 1.40
#